data_AF-A0A6A7FNW3-F1
#
_entry.id   AF-A0A6A7FNW3-F1
#
_cell.length_a   1.000
_cell.length_b   1.000
_cell.length_c   1.000
_cell.angle_alpha   90.00
_cell.angle_beta   90.00
_cell.angle_gamma   90.00
#
_symmetry.space_group_name_H-M   'P 1'
#
loop_
_entity.id
_entity.type
_entity.pdbx_description
1 polymer ?
#
loop_
_entity_poly.entity_id
_entity_poly.type
_entity_poly.pdbx_seq_one_letter_code
_entity_poly.pdbx_strand_id
1 'polypeptide(L)'
;IFYQSDLRLLIKLHLEQNEIYTIGKNASIFCQLPALQQLYLGDNRLFDLDFRLDCMPDINYIDLQRNGINELSVEAMNRIDEFSKKSQLTVELQKNPFMCDCYSQRFIRWLKNTNVTLRDADEYRCADGIPRSTIGKSLLTIEENKLKCPLEVGTHSRSGREGVTTEHVEGYSASTIGTLSFLLAFVSAVLLAVGFWHRNRISKTVTPYWDHVTRKVGYSGLANEELAKVVAV
;
A
#
# COMPACT_ATOMS: atom_id res chain seq x y z
N ILE A 1 -17.29 7.45 -2.50
CA ILE A 1 -16.97 8.54 -1.55
C ILE A 1 -17.00 9.92 -2.23
N PHE A 2 -16.36 10.11 -3.40
CA PHE A 2 -16.37 11.40 -4.13
C PHE A 2 -17.50 11.57 -5.15
N TYR A 3 -18.41 10.59 -5.22
CA TYR A 3 -19.51 10.63 -6.17
C TYR A 3 -20.45 11.79 -5.81
N GLN A 4 -20.65 12.72 -6.74
CA GLN A 4 -21.45 13.94 -6.58
C GLN A 4 -20.93 14.92 -5.51
N SER A 5 -19.64 14.88 -5.17
CA SER A 5 -19.08 15.76 -4.15
C SER A 5 -18.75 17.19 -4.64
N ASP A 6 -18.80 17.44 -5.95
CA ASP A 6 -18.53 18.73 -6.62
C ASP A 6 -17.22 19.43 -6.21
N LEU A 7 -16.21 18.65 -5.80
CA LEU A 7 -14.91 19.12 -5.33
C LEU A 7 -13.99 19.53 -6.50
N ARG A 8 -14.43 20.48 -7.32
CA ARG A 8 -13.75 20.87 -8.57
C ARG A 8 -12.41 21.57 -8.38
N LEU A 9 -12.18 22.13 -7.19
CA LEU A 9 -10.96 22.87 -6.85
C LEU A 9 -9.97 22.04 -6.03
N LEU A 10 -10.26 20.75 -5.79
CA LEU A 10 -9.39 19.90 -4.98
C LEU A 10 -8.09 19.60 -5.75
N ILE A 11 -6.97 20.13 -5.25
CA ILE A 11 -5.64 19.98 -5.87
C ILE A 11 -4.90 18.75 -5.34
N LYS A 12 -5.05 18.44 -4.06
CA LYS A 12 -4.36 17.34 -3.39
C LYS A 12 -5.35 16.47 -2.66
N LEU A 13 -5.22 15.17 -2.80
CA LEU A 13 -6.04 14.18 -2.13
C LEU A 13 -5.15 13.21 -1.37
N HIS A 14 -5.30 13.23 -0.05
CA HIS A 14 -4.62 12.37 0.90
C HIS A 14 -5.52 11.20 1.27
N LEU A 15 -5.09 9.98 0.94
CA LEU A 15 -5.74 8.71 1.26
C LEU A 15 -4.74 7.71 1.85
N GLU A 16 -3.58 8.19 2.29
CA GLU A 16 -2.54 7.36 2.89
C GLU A 16 -2.99 6.74 4.21
N GLN A 17 -2.34 5.65 4.63
CA GLN A 17 -2.54 5.02 5.94
C GLN A 17 -3.98 4.52 6.14
N ASN A 18 -4.56 3.95 5.09
CA ASN A 18 -5.87 3.30 5.12
C ASN A 18 -5.74 1.82 4.77
N GLU A 19 -6.87 1.13 4.61
CA GLU A 19 -6.91 -0.28 4.22
C GLU A 19 -7.48 -0.46 2.81
N ILE A 20 -7.09 0.42 1.88
CA ILE A 20 -7.59 0.37 0.50
C ILE A 20 -6.88 -0.78 -0.22
N TYR A 21 -7.66 -1.77 -0.66
CA TYR A 21 -7.17 -2.93 -1.42
C TYR A 21 -7.28 -2.76 -2.94
N THR A 22 -8.29 -2.00 -3.38
CA THR A 22 -8.64 -1.80 -4.79
C THR A 22 -9.48 -0.54 -4.92
N ILE A 23 -9.25 0.27 -5.95
CA ILE A 23 -10.19 1.30 -6.39
C ILE A 23 -11.30 0.66 -7.25
N GLY A 24 -10.93 -0.39 -7.99
CA GLY A 24 -11.80 -1.47 -8.44
C GLY A 24 -13.00 -1.04 -9.29
N LYS A 25 -14.20 -1.47 -8.87
CA LYS A 25 -15.49 -1.25 -9.58
C LYS A 25 -15.79 0.22 -9.86
N ASN A 26 -15.10 1.15 -9.21
CA ASN A 26 -15.24 2.58 -9.44
C ASN A 26 -13.92 3.21 -9.88
N ALA A 27 -13.28 2.63 -10.89
CA ALA A 27 -12.07 3.16 -11.52
C ALA A 27 -12.19 4.64 -11.97
N SER A 28 -13.42 5.15 -12.10
CA SER A 28 -13.72 6.55 -12.45
C SER A 28 -13.94 7.47 -11.24
N ILE A 29 -13.72 7.02 -10.00
CA ILE A 29 -14.03 7.81 -8.80
C ILE A 29 -13.29 9.15 -8.78
N PHE A 30 -12.04 9.16 -9.25
CA PHE A 30 -11.21 10.37 -9.31
C PHE A 30 -11.52 11.27 -10.52
N CYS A 31 -12.27 10.79 -11.52
CA CYS A 31 -12.68 11.61 -12.67
C CYS A 31 -13.59 12.79 -12.28
N GLN A 32 -14.13 12.79 -11.06
CA GLN A 32 -14.96 13.89 -10.53
C GLN A 32 -14.13 15.01 -9.89
N LEU A 33 -12.81 14.88 -9.91
CA LEU A 33 -11.84 15.80 -9.31
C LEU A 33 -10.94 16.37 -10.43
N PRO A 34 -11.48 17.23 -11.32
CA PRO A 34 -10.80 17.62 -12.55
C PRO A 34 -9.49 18.40 -12.33
N ALA A 35 -9.37 19.13 -11.21
CA ALA A 35 -8.18 19.90 -10.86
C ALA A 35 -7.18 19.12 -9.98
N LEU A 36 -7.38 17.80 -9.78
CA LEU A 36 -6.52 17.01 -8.91
C LEU A 36 -5.13 16.85 -9.51
N GLN A 37 -4.12 17.31 -8.78
CA GLN A 37 -2.72 17.28 -9.20
C GLN A 37 -1.90 16.21 -8.46
N GLN A 38 -2.21 15.99 -7.18
CA GLN A 38 -1.46 15.08 -6.33
C GLN A 38 -2.40 14.10 -5.63
N LEU A 39 -2.18 12.81 -5.88
CA LEU A 39 -2.95 11.73 -5.28
C LEU A 39 -2.02 10.89 -4.41
N TYR A 40 -2.31 10.86 -3.12
CA TYR A 40 -1.51 10.11 -2.17
C TYR A 40 -2.26 8.87 -1.68
N LEU A 41 -1.73 7.69 -2.02
CA LEU A 41 -2.28 6.37 -1.69
C LEU A 41 -1.25 5.51 -0.94
N GLY A 42 -0.19 6.12 -0.40
CA GLY A 42 0.84 5.39 0.35
C GLY A 42 0.29 4.67 1.59
N ASP A 43 1.00 3.66 2.09
CA ASP A 43 0.58 2.91 3.30
C ASP A 43 -0.85 2.35 3.20
N ASN A 44 -1.16 1.71 2.07
CA ASN A 44 -2.42 1.00 1.84
C ASN A 44 -2.13 -0.48 1.50
N ARG A 45 -3.10 -1.18 0.91
CA ARG A 45 -2.99 -2.60 0.53
C ARG A 45 -3.27 -2.81 -0.96
N LEU A 46 -2.98 -1.81 -1.80
CA LEU A 46 -3.15 -1.89 -3.25
C LEU A 46 -2.15 -2.88 -3.83
N PHE A 47 -2.60 -3.68 -4.80
CA PHE A 47 -1.74 -4.61 -5.53
C PHE A 47 -1.42 -4.14 -6.95
N ASP A 48 -2.10 -3.09 -7.43
CA ASP A 48 -1.92 -2.53 -8.77
C ASP A 48 -2.49 -1.09 -8.85
N LEU A 49 -2.28 -0.39 -9.96
CA LEU A 49 -2.96 0.87 -10.29
C LEU A 49 -4.23 0.58 -11.10
N ASP A 50 -5.37 0.52 -10.43
CA ASP A 50 -6.65 0.05 -10.98
C ASP A 50 -7.70 1.16 -11.21
N PHE A 51 -7.26 2.41 -11.37
CA PHE A 51 -8.13 3.56 -11.66
C PHE A 51 -7.73 4.27 -12.97
N ARG A 52 -8.65 5.10 -13.48
CA ARG A 52 -8.46 5.84 -14.74
C ARG A 52 -7.60 7.09 -14.53
N LEU A 53 -6.67 7.32 -15.46
CA LEU A 53 -5.87 8.55 -15.54
C LEU A 53 -6.32 9.48 -16.67
N ASP A 54 -6.99 8.95 -17.68
CA ASP A 54 -7.35 9.67 -18.90
C ASP A 54 -8.40 10.77 -18.67
N CYS A 55 -9.07 10.76 -17.52
CA CYS A 55 -10.03 11.77 -17.06
C CYS A 55 -9.47 12.71 -15.99
N MET A 56 -8.17 12.67 -15.72
CA MET A 56 -7.49 13.45 -14.67
C MET A 56 -6.40 14.32 -15.33
N PRO A 57 -6.77 15.39 -16.05
CA PRO A 57 -5.83 16.09 -16.94
C PRO A 57 -4.64 16.74 -16.22
N ASP A 58 -4.83 17.15 -14.97
CA ASP A 58 -3.86 17.91 -14.19
C ASP A 58 -3.00 17.04 -13.24
N ILE A 59 -3.26 15.72 -13.17
CA ILE A 59 -2.50 14.84 -12.28
C ILE A 59 -1.03 14.81 -12.69
N ASN A 60 -0.15 15.07 -11.73
CA ASN A 60 1.29 15.10 -11.94
C ASN A 60 2.06 14.28 -10.91
N TYR A 61 1.42 13.85 -9.82
CA TYR A 61 2.05 13.01 -8.80
C TYR A 61 1.07 11.97 -8.26
N ILE A 62 1.52 10.71 -8.24
CA ILE A 62 0.81 9.58 -7.63
C ILE A 62 1.75 8.85 -6.68
N ASP A 63 1.41 8.86 -5.38
CA ASP A 63 2.10 8.09 -4.35
C ASP A 63 1.44 6.72 -4.15
N LEU A 64 2.16 5.65 -4.49
CA LEU A 64 1.79 4.25 -4.26
C LEU A 64 2.79 3.54 -3.33
N GLN A 65 3.62 4.28 -2.59
CA GLN A 65 4.62 3.70 -1.71
C GLN A 65 3.99 2.82 -0.62
N ARG A 66 4.74 1.84 -0.11
CA ARG A 66 4.29 1.01 1.03
C ARG A 66 2.90 0.40 0.81
N ASN A 67 2.68 -0.17 -0.38
CA ASN A 67 1.50 -0.95 -0.72
C ASN A 67 1.89 -2.44 -0.90
N GLY A 68 1.00 -3.25 -1.48
CA GLY A 68 1.22 -4.67 -1.79
C GLY A 68 1.60 -4.93 -3.25
N ILE A 69 2.18 -3.97 -3.97
CA ILE A 69 2.45 -4.11 -5.40
C ILE A 69 3.65 -5.04 -5.63
N ASN A 70 3.38 -6.25 -6.11
CA ASN A 70 4.43 -7.17 -6.52
C ASN A 70 4.99 -6.79 -7.91
N GLU A 71 4.11 -6.36 -8.81
CA GLU A 71 4.37 -5.84 -10.15
C GLU A 71 3.17 -5.01 -10.59
N LEU A 72 3.37 -4.05 -11.50
CA LEU A 72 2.24 -3.38 -12.15
C LEU A 72 1.74 -4.24 -13.31
N SER A 73 0.41 -4.31 -13.48
CA SER A 73 -0.19 -5.01 -14.62
C SER A 73 0.17 -4.33 -15.94
N VAL A 74 0.04 -5.08 -17.04
CA VAL A 74 0.24 -4.52 -18.39
C VAL A 74 -0.75 -3.38 -18.65
N GLU A 75 -1.97 -3.51 -18.17
CA GLU A 75 -3.03 -2.51 -18.26
C GLU A 75 -2.67 -1.24 -17.49
N ALA A 76 -2.14 -1.37 -16.28
CA ALA A 76 -1.66 -0.24 -15.47
C ALA A 76 -0.49 0.49 -16.14
N MET A 77 0.53 -0.26 -16.58
CA MET A 77 1.70 0.29 -17.27
C MET A 77 1.29 1.04 -18.55
N ASN A 78 0.44 0.43 -19.39
CA ASN A 78 -0.07 1.07 -20.59
C ASN A 78 -0.84 2.36 -20.27
N ARG A 79 -1.67 2.35 -19.22
CA ARG A 79 -2.44 3.53 -18.81
C ARG A 79 -1.52 4.68 -18.37
N ILE A 80 -0.49 4.37 -17.60
CA ILE A 80 0.52 5.33 -17.15
C ILE A 80 1.30 5.90 -18.34
N ASP A 81 1.74 5.05 -19.27
CA ASP A 81 2.48 5.48 -20.47
C ASP A 81 1.60 6.33 -21.41
N GLU A 82 0.36 5.92 -21.66
CA GLU A 82 -0.58 6.70 -22.50
C GLU A 82 -0.89 8.07 -21.92
N PHE A 83 -1.03 8.17 -20.59
CA PHE A 83 -1.18 9.46 -19.92
C PHE A 83 0.08 10.32 -20.10
N SER A 84 1.25 9.71 -19.92
CA SER A 84 2.55 10.41 -19.96
C SER A 84 2.96 10.92 -21.34
N LYS A 85 2.28 10.47 -22.41
CA LYS A 85 2.40 11.07 -23.75
C LYS A 85 1.85 12.50 -23.81
N LYS A 86 0.94 12.86 -22.91
CA LYS A 86 0.22 14.15 -22.92
C LYS A 86 0.70 15.11 -21.83
N SER A 87 1.00 14.57 -20.65
CA SER A 87 1.34 15.34 -19.45
C SER A 87 2.49 14.67 -18.70
N GLN A 88 3.29 15.45 -17.97
CA GLN A 88 4.32 14.88 -17.10
C GLN A 88 3.69 14.24 -15.87
N LEU A 89 4.10 13.00 -15.56
CA LEU A 89 3.62 12.26 -14.39
C LEU A 89 4.81 11.70 -13.62
N THR A 90 4.77 11.90 -12.30
CA THR A 90 5.67 11.26 -11.35
C THR A 90 4.93 10.17 -10.58
N VAL A 91 5.48 8.96 -10.55
CA VAL A 91 4.94 7.82 -9.82
C VAL A 91 5.95 7.33 -8.80
N GLU A 92 5.51 7.18 -7.56
CA GLU A 92 6.31 6.67 -6.45
C GLU A 92 5.85 5.25 -6.09
N LEU A 93 6.74 4.26 -6.21
CA LEU A 93 6.44 2.86 -5.91
C LEU A 93 7.34 2.29 -4.80
N GLN A 94 8.07 3.14 -4.08
CA GLN A 94 9.01 2.70 -3.06
C GLN A 94 8.38 1.78 -2.02
N LYS A 95 9.19 0.87 -1.46
CA LYS A 95 8.80 -0.02 -0.36
C LYS A 95 7.57 -0.90 -0.65
N ASN A 96 7.36 -1.25 -1.92
CA ASN A 96 6.44 -2.31 -2.32
C ASN A 96 7.18 -3.67 -2.38
N PRO A 97 6.49 -4.79 -2.11
CA PRO A 97 7.09 -6.13 -2.06
C PRO A 97 7.31 -6.71 -3.47
N PHE A 98 8.15 -6.08 -4.29
CA PHE A 98 8.31 -6.48 -5.68
C PHE A 98 8.74 -7.94 -5.86
N MET A 99 8.06 -8.65 -6.76
CA MET A 99 8.41 -10.01 -7.15
C MET A 99 9.36 -9.97 -8.34
N CYS A 100 10.42 -10.78 -8.29
CA CYS A 100 11.43 -10.87 -9.34
C CYS A 100 11.58 -12.31 -9.83
N ASP A 101 10.59 -12.75 -10.59
CA ASP A 101 10.50 -14.04 -11.27
C ASP A 101 10.15 -13.86 -12.76
N CYS A 102 9.86 -14.95 -13.47
CA CYS A 102 9.55 -14.87 -14.89
C CYS A 102 8.29 -14.05 -15.23
N TYR A 103 7.33 -13.88 -14.31
CA TYR A 103 6.09 -13.16 -14.56
C TYR A 103 6.33 -11.64 -14.55
N SER A 104 7.24 -11.19 -13.68
CA SER A 104 7.65 -9.79 -13.53
C SER A 104 8.51 -9.21 -14.66
N GLN A 105 8.87 -10.01 -15.67
CA GLN A 105 9.74 -9.59 -16.77
C GLN A 105 9.22 -8.33 -17.49
N ARG A 106 7.91 -8.26 -17.75
CA ARG A 106 7.31 -7.10 -18.43
C ARG A 106 7.39 -5.84 -17.59
N PHE A 107 7.10 -5.96 -16.29
CA PHE A 107 7.20 -4.85 -15.35
C PHE A 107 8.64 -4.34 -15.20
N ILE A 108 9.60 -5.25 -15.03
CA ILE A 108 11.02 -4.89 -14.95
C ILE A 108 11.50 -4.22 -16.24
N ARG A 109 11.07 -4.71 -17.41
CA ARG A 109 11.38 -4.07 -18.69
C ARG A 109 10.78 -2.67 -18.79
N TRP A 110 9.54 -2.49 -18.33
CA TRP A 110 8.88 -1.20 -18.34
C TRP A 110 9.61 -0.19 -17.43
N LEU A 111 9.98 -0.58 -16.21
CA LEU A 111 10.75 0.28 -15.29
C LEU A 111 12.04 0.84 -15.91
N LYS A 112 12.69 0.07 -16.77
CA LYS A 112 13.94 0.47 -17.43
C LYS A 112 13.77 1.38 -18.65
N ASN A 113 12.59 1.33 -19.29
CA ASN A 113 12.39 1.92 -20.61
C ASN A 113 11.27 2.97 -20.64
N THR A 114 10.47 3.10 -19.57
CA THR A 114 9.41 4.09 -19.51
C THR A 114 9.99 5.50 -19.46
N ASN A 115 9.28 6.45 -20.07
CA ASN A 115 9.59 7.89 -20.00
C ASN A 115 8.92 8.57 -18.78
N VAL A 116 8.15 7.81 -17.99
CA VAL A 116 7.51 8.30 -16.77
C VAL A 116 8.58 8.59 -15.73
N THR A 117 8.41 9.66 -14.94
CA THR A 117 9.33 9.93 -13.83
C THR A 117 9.01 8.97 -12.68
N LEU A 118 9.83 7.94 -12.51
CA LEU A 118 9.75 7.04 -11.38
C LEU A 118 10.59 7.58 -10.24
N ARG A 119 9.94 8.00 -9.16
CA ARG A 119 10.62 8.63 -8.04
C ARG A 119 11.47 7.60 -7.29
N ASP A 120 12.74 7.95 -7.07
CA ASP A 120 13.70 7.16 -6.31
C ASP A 120 13.76 5.68 -6.77
N ALA A 121 13.65 5.47 -8.09
CA ALA A 121 13.59 4.15 -8.71
C ALA A 121 14.85 3.30 -8.51
N ASP A 122 15.97 3.96 -8.24
CA ASP A 122 17.23 3.34 -7.86
C ASP A 122 17.15 2.64 -6.50
N GLU A 123 16.12 2.88 -5.67
CA GLU A 123 15.84 2.19 -4.41
C GLU A 123 14.89 0.99 -4.57
N TYR A 124 14.32 0.74 -5.75
CA TYR A 124 13.42 -0.41 -5.95
C TYR A 124 14.21 -1.72 -5.87
N ARG A 125 13.84 -2.59 -4.92
CA ARG A 125 14.52 -3.88 -4.66
C ARG A 125 13.52 -5.03 -4.70
N CYS A 126 13.95 -6.20 -5.17
CA CYS A 126 13.13 -7.40 -5.10
C CYS A 126 12.93 -7.83 -3.65
N ALA A 127 11.68 -7.97 -3.23
CA ALA A 127 11.35 -8.57 -1.95
C ALA A 127 11.40 -10.09 -2.01
N ASP A 128 10.97 -10.68 -3.13
CA ASP A 128 11.04 -12.11 -3.40
C ASP A 128 11.37 -12.35 -4.89
N GLY A 129 11.70 -13.58 -5.27
CA GLY A 129 11.98 -13.92 -6.66
C GLY A 129 12.67 -15.26 -6.88
N ILE A 130 12.70 -15.67 -8.16
CA ILE A 130 13.30 -16.93 -8.59
C ILE A 130 14.32 -16.65 -9.71
N PRO A 131 15.60 -17.04 -9.52
CA PRO A 131 16.15 -17.75 -8.36
C PRO A 131 16.25 -16.86 -7.11
N ARG A 132 16.34 -17.45 -5.91
CA ARG A 132 16.47 -16.69 -4.63
C ARG A 132 17.63 -15.68 -4.60
N SER A 133 18.59 -15.80 -5.50
CA SER A 133 19.67 -14.82 -5.66
C SER A 133 19.23 -13.50 -6.31
N THR A 134 17.96 -13.36 -6.71
CA THR A 134 17.36 -12.08 -7.15
C THR A 134 16.84 -11.25 -5.98
N ILE A 135 16.58 -11.87 -4.83
CA ILE A 135 16.09 -11.21 -3.62
C ILE A 135 17.08 -10.13 -3.18
N GLY A 136 16.57 -8.93 -2.89
CA GLY A 136 17.35 -7.77 -2.50
C GLY A 136 18.13 -7.09 -3.63
N LYS A 137 18.07 -7.58 -4.88
CA LYS A 137 18.70 -6.88 -6.02
C LYS A 137 17.83 -5.73 -6.52
N SER A 138 18.48 -4.73 -7.12
CA SER A 138 17.79 -3.60 -7.74
C SER A 138 17.05 -4.03 -9.00
N LEU A 139 15.78 -3.66 -9.13
CA LEU A 139 14.94 -3.98 -10.30
C LEU A 139 15.56 -3.43 -11.60
N LEU A 140 16.22 -2.28 -11.53
CA LEU A 140 16.87 -1.65 -12.69
C LEU A 140 18.11 -2.43 -13.18
N THR A 141 18.74 -3.22 -12.32
CA THR A 141 19.99 -3.95 -12.63
C THR A 141 19.78 -5.42 -13.01
N ILE A 142 18.57 -5.94 -12.82
CA ILE A 142 18.29 -7.36 -13.03
C ILE A 142 18.24 -7.69 -14.52
N GLU A 143 18.93 -8.76 -14.92
CA GLU A 143 18.81 -9.29 -16.28
C GLU A 143 17.57 -10.17 -16.39
N GLU A 144 16.65 -9.82 -17.30
CA GLU A 144 15.35 -10.48 -17.46
C GLU A 144 15.48 -11.98 -17.82
N ASN A 145 16.52 -12.37 -18.55
CA ASN A 145 16.81 -13.74 -18.94
C ASN A 145 17.22 -14.66 -17.76
N LYS A 146 17.64 -14.08 -16.63
CA LYS A 146 17.99 -14.81 -15.40
C LYS A 146 16.78 -15.15 -14.55
N LEU A 147 15.65 -14.49 -14.79
CA LEU A 147 14.39 -14.75 -14.09
C LEU A 147 13.81 -16.10 -14.49
N LYS A 148 13.31 -16.86 -13.52
CA LYS A 148 12.74 -18.20 -13.73
C LYS A 148 11.35 -18.27 -13.12
N CYS A 149 10.52 -19.18 -13.64
CA CYS A 149 9.21 -19.46 -13.05
C CYS A 149 9.35 -20.49 -11.93
N PRO A 150 8.44 -20.49 -10.94
CA PRO A 150 8.22 -21.68 -10.12
C PRO A 150 7.96 -22.86 -11.06
N LEU A 151 8.61 -24.00 -10.80
CA LEU A 151 8.26 -25.23 -11.50
C LEU A 151 6.84 -25.58 -11.06
N GLU A 152 5.89 -25.59 -12.00
CA GLU A 152 4.60 -26.21 -11.75
C GLU A 152 4.88 -27.68 -11.39
N VAL A 153 4.54 -28.07 -10.16
CA VAL A 153 4.52 -29.49 -9.80
C VAL A 153 3.35 -30.10 -10.56
N GLY A 154 3.60 -30.46 -11.81
CA GLY A 154 2.70 -31.26 -12.61
C GLY A 154 2.53 -32.61 -11.93
N THR A 155 1.32 -32.87 -11.43
CA THR A 155 0.87 -34.20 -11.03
C THR A 155 0.85 -35.12 -12.26
N HIS A 156 1.99 -35.71 -12.61
CA HIS A 156 2.05 -36.86 -13.50
C HIS A 156 2.12 -38.16 -12.69
N SER A 157 0.98 -38.85 -12.68
CA SER A 157 0.77 -40.30 -12.53
C SER A 157 1.67 -41.06 -11.52
N ARG A 158 1.13 -41.31 -10.32
CA ARG A 158 1.49 -42.50 -9.54
C ARG A 158 0.42 -43.57 -9.77
N SER A 159 0.64 -44.43 -10.77
CA SER A 159 0.24 -45.83 -10.64
C SER A 159 1.19 -46.45 -9.63
N GLY A 160 0.68 -46.80 -8.45
CA GLY A 160 1.46 -47.42 -7.39
C GLY A 160 0.85 -47.18 -6.01
N ARG A 161 0.00 -48.13 -5.59
CA ARG A 161 -0.42 -48.45 -4.21
C ARG A 161 -0.78 -47.26 -3.31
N GLU A 162 -2.08 -47.17 -2.99
CA GLU A 162 -2.59 -46.48 -1.81
C GLU A 162 -1.90 -47.00 -0.56
N GLY A 163 -0.91 -46.23 -0.10
CA GLY A 163 -0.50 -46.17 1.29
C GLY A 163 -0.79 -44.75 1.75
N VAL A 164 -2.03 -44.50 2.18
CA VAL A 164 -2.38 -43.31 2.94
C VAL A 164 -1.62 -43.40 4.26
N THR A 165 -0.46 -42.77 4.33
CA THR A 165 0.08 -42.32 5.60
C THR A 165 -0.61 -40.99 5.87
N THR A 166 -1.62 -41.04 6.73
CA THR A 166 -2.10 -39.85 7.42
C THR A 166 -0.89 -39.26 8.15
N GLU A 167 -0.33 -38.17 7.62
CA GLU A 167 0.45 -37.26 8.45
C GLU A 167 -0.48 -36.81 9.58
N HIS A 168 -0.24 -37.35 10.76
CA HIS A 168 -0.68 -36.71 11.99
C HIS A 168 -0.08 -35.30 11.97
N VAL A 169 -0.89 -34.30 11.60
CA VAL A 169 -0.70 -32.98 12.18
C VAL A 169 -0.80 -33.21 13.67
N GLU A 170 0.31 -33.10 14.38
CA GLU A 170 0.33 -33.03 15.83
C GLU A 170 -0.49 -31.80 16.22
N GLY A 171 -1.81 -31.97 16.32
CA GLY A 171 -2.69 -31.00 16.92
C GLY A 171 -2.19 -30.79 18.34
N TYR A 172 -1.83 -29.54 18.65
CA TYR A 172 -1.50 -29.12 20.00
C TYR A 172 -2.57 -29.65 20.96
N SER A 173 -2.14 -30.40 21.98
CA SER A 173 -3.08 -30.99 22.93
C SER A 173 -3.96 -29.90 23.57
N ALA A 174 -5.20 -30.23 23.91
CA ALA A 174 -6.13 -29.28 24.53
C ALA A 174 -5.54 -28.59 25.78
N SER A 175 -4.57 -29.23 26.44
CA SER A 175 -3.84 -28.66 27.57
C SER A 175 -2.93 -27.48 27.18
N THR A 176 -2.27 -27.50 26.02
CA THR A 176 -1.36 -26.43 25.60
C THR A 176 -2.12 -25.19 25.10
N ILE A 177 -3.25 -25.40 24.41
CA ILE A 177 -4.17 -24.32 24.03
C ILE A 177 -4.78 -23.66 25.28
N GLY A 178 -5.14 -24.47 26.27
CA GLY A 178 -5.59 -23.98 27.57
C GLY A 178 -4.52 -23.11 28.24
N THR A 179 -3.30 -23.61 28.36
CA THR A 179 -2.20 -22.85 28.99
C THR A 179 -1.90 -21.54 28.29
N LEU A 180 -1.88 -21.52 26.95
CA LEU A 180 -1.63 -20.29 26.18
C LEU A 180 -2.75 -19.27 26.37
N SER A 181 -4.00 -19.74 26.38
CA SER A 181 -5.16 -18.89 26.61
C SER A 181 -5.16 -18.28 28.02
N PHE A 182 -4.83 -19.07 29.04
CA PHE A 182 -4.68 -18.58 30.42
C PHE A 182 -3.53 -17.59 30.56
N LEU A 183 -2.37 -17.85 29.93
CA LEU A 183 -1.23 -16.94 29.97
C LEU A 183 -1.57 -15.59 29.31
N LEU A 184 -2.25 -15.60 28.16
CA LEU A 184 -2.68 -14.39 27.48
C LEU A 184 -3.67 -13.58 28.33
N ALA A 185 -4.66 -14.25 28.93
CA ALA A 185 -5.64 -13.61 29.80
C ALA A 185 -4.99 -13.06 31.09
N PHE A 186 -4.00 -13.75 31.64
CA PHE A 186 -3.27 -13.30 32.82
C PHE A 186 -2.41 -12.08 32.51
N VAL A 187 -1.65 -12.11 31.41
CA VAL A 187 -0.81 -10.97 30.98
C VAL A 187 -1.68 -9.74 30.69
N SER A 188 -2.81 -9.91 30.01
CA SER A 188 -3.72 -8.80 29.73
C SER A 188 -4.31 -8.20 31.01
N ALA A 189 -4.72 -9.03 31.98
CA ALA A 189 -5.21 -8.56 33.28
C ALA A 189 -4.13 -7.82 34.07
N VAL A 190 -2.88 -8.30 34.08
CA VAL A 190 -1.75 -7.61 34.72
C VAL A 190 -1.47 -6.27 34.05
N LEU A 191 -1.48 -6.20 32.73
CA LEU A 191 -1.28 -4.93 32.00
C LEU A 191 -2.39 -3.92 32.30
N LEU A 192 -3.65 -4.37 32.36
CA LEU A 192 -4.78 -3.52 32.74
C LEU A 192 -4.67 -3.06 34.19
N ALA A 193 -4.27 -3.93 35.11
CA ALA A 193 -4.07 -3.60 36.51
C ALA A 193 -2.91 -2.59 36.70
N VAL A 194 -1.79 -2.78 36.00
CA VAL A 194 -0.65 -1.85 36.00
C VAL A 194 -1.05 -0.51 35.37
N GLY A 195 -1.75 -0.54 34.24
CA GLY A 195 -2.27 0.66 33.58
C GLY A 195 -3.27 1.43 34.46
N PHE A 196 -4.12 0.72 35.19
CA PHE A 196 -5.04 1.31 36.16
C PHE A 196 -4.31 1.88 37.37
N TRP A 197 -3.38 1.12 37.96
CA TRP A 197 -2.59 1.54 39.12
C TRP A 197 -1.72 2.76 38.81
N HIS A 198 -1.21 2.85 37.59
CA HIS A 198 -0.41 3.98 37.12
C HIS A 198 -1.17 5.00 36.29
N ARG A 199 -2.51 4.95 36.22
CA ARG A 199 -3.32 5.82 35.35
C ARG A 199 -3.01 7.30 35.55
N ASN A 200 -2.84 7.74 36.80
CA ASN A 200 -2.53 9.14 37.13
C ASN A 200 -1.11 9.55 36.74
N ARG A 201 -0.15 8.60 36.69
CA ARG A 201 1.24 8.84 36.27
C ARG A 201 1.36 8.79 34.75
N ILE A 202 0.74 7.80 34.11
CA ILE A 202 0.67 7.64 32.65
C ILE A 202 0.00 8.87 32.05
N SER A 203 -1.16 9.29 32.56
CA SER A 203 -1.83 10.50 32.09
C SER A 203 -0.89 11.70 32.11
N LYS A 204 -0.20 11.97 33.22
CA LYS A 204 0.73 13.12 33.33
C LYS A 204 1.94 13.03 32.39
N THR A 205 2.46 11.83 32.11
CA THR A 205 3.58 11.63 31.17
C THR A 205 3.13 11.69 29.71
N VAL A 206 1.92 11.23 29.42
CA VAL A 206 1.39 11.04 28.06
C VAL A 206 0.71 12.31 27.52
N THR A 207 0.15 13.16 28.39
CA THR A 207 -0.48 14.46 28.00
C THR A 207 0.44 15.35 27.16
N PRO A 208 1.71 15.63 27.52
CA PRO A 208 2.56 16.52 26.72
C PRO A 208 2.94 15.94 25.34
N TYR A 209 3.01 14.62 25.20
CA TYR A 209 3.21 13.96 23.91
C TYR A 209 1.94 14.00 23.05
N TRP A 210 0.77 13.76 23.64
CA TRP A 210 -0.51 13.87 22.95
C TRP A 210 -0.77 15.29 22.45
N ASP A 211 -0.49 16.32 23.24
CA ASP A 211 -0.65 17.71 22.82
C ASP A 211 0.29 18.07 21.65
N HIS A 212 1.48 17.45 21.57
CA HIS A 212 2.39 17.64 20.46
C HIS A 212 1.92 16.94 19.17
N VAL A 213 1.30 15.76 19.31
CA VAL A 213 0.71 15.00 18.20
C VAL A 213 -0.56 15.70 17.71
N THR A 214 -1.46 16.12 18.58
CA THR A 214 -2.69 16.84 18.18
C THR A 214 -2.41 18.22 17.58
N ARG A 215 -1.35 18.91 18.01
CA ARG A 215 -0.89 20.14 17.32
C ARG A 215 -0.38 19.91 15.90
N LYS A 216 0.25 18.75 15.63
CA LYS A 216 0.67 18.36 14.27
C LYS A 216 -0.46 17.78 13.43
N VAL A 217 -1.51 17.28 14.08
CA VAL A 217 -2.75 16.78 13.45
C VAL A 217 -3.86 17.83 13.54
N GLY A 218 -3.48 19.11 13.54
CA GLY A 218 -4.43 20.22 13.41
C GLY A 218 -5.10 20.17 12.04
N TYR A 219 -6.16 19.38 11.91
CA TYR A 219 -7.18 19.62 10.92
C TYR A 219 -7.59 21.08 11.08
N SER A 220 -7.43 21.88 10.03
CA SER A 220 -8.12 23.16 9.91
C SER A 220 -9.62 22.87 9.81
N GLY A 221 -10.23 22.54 10.94
CA GLY A 221 -11.67 22.58 11.13
C GLY A 221 -12.10 24.04 11.17
N LEU A 222 -13.15 24.35 10.43
CA LEU A 222 -13.88 25.61 10.44
C LEU A 222 -14.11 26.08 11.88
N ALA A 223 -13.40 27.13 12.28
CA ALA A 223 -13.91 28.09 13.24
C ALA A 223 -14.56 29.21 12.42
N ASN A 224 -15.89 29.18 12.33
CA ASN A 224 -16.66 30.37 12.04
C ASN A 224 -16.42 31.36 13.18
N GLU A 225 -15.78 32.50 12.88
CA GLU A 225 -16.14 33.85 13.31
C GLU A 225 -14.96 34.77 13.01
N GLU A 226 -15.06 35.53 11.92
CA GLU A 226 -14.92 36.99 12.03
C GLU A 226 -15.68 37.65 10.87
N LEU A 227 -16.89 38.03 11.25
CA LEU A 227 -17.76 39.10 10.78
C LEU A 227 -17.15 40.08 9.76
N ALA A 228 -17.96 40.39 8.76
CA ALA A 228 -17.77 41.48 7.82
C ALA A 228 -17.29 42.80 8.46
N LYS A 229 -16.31 43.44 7.83
CA LYS A 229 -16.23 44.90 7.78
C LYS A 229 -16.32 45.35 6.33
N VAL A 230 -17.54 45.71 5.95
CA VAL A 230 -17.77 46.77 4.98
C VAL A 230 -17.10 48.02 5.52
N VAL A 231 -16.17 48.60 4.75
CA VAL A 231 -15.87 50.03 4.85
C VAL A 231 -16.14 50.60 3.47
N ALA A 232 -17.27 51.29 3.39
CA ALA A 232 -17.49 52.32 2.40
C ALA A 232 -16.62 53.53 2.76
N VAL A 233 -15.81 54.00 1.83
CA VAL A 233 -15.71 55.40 1.39
C VAL A 233 -15.37 55.38 -0.09
#